data_AF-L9WVA5-F1
#
_entry.id   AF-L9WVA5-F1
#
_cell.length_a   1.000
_cell.length_b   1.000
_cell.length_c   1.000
_cell.angle_alpha   90.00
_cell.angle_beta   90.00
_cell.angle_gamma   90.00
#
_symmetry.space_group_name_H-M   'P 1'
#
loop_
_entity.id
_entity.type
_entity.pdbx_description
1 polymer ?
#
loop_
_entity_poly.entity_id
_entity_poly.type
_entity_poly.pdbx_seq_one_letter_code
_entity_poly.pdbx_strand_id
1 'polypeptide(L)'
;MTLESVGPLVLSGIDGETYHSLGALERAGVQFVATFVVALVVLGLLQGYGPRTVTKSRRSPVISLCIGLPSLLVLAGVTATGYLIIGTSLGTFFGIVLVVIGLTVIPILTVLGIVAIGHSIAARVGVDRLWAGVIAGSVLSGLVGFSIAATVAAAVLAGALGVGAGVRVLFGSGSSTSPDERTVPPANKI
;
A
#
# COMPACT_ATOMS: atom_id res chain seq x y z
N MET A 1 3.16 33.96 -11.47
CA MET A 1 2.93 32.69 -12.19
C MET A 1 4.26 31.96 -12.20
N THR A 2 4.51 31.14 -11.18
CA THR A 2 5.75 30.38 -11.00
C THR A 2 5.37 29.01 -10.43
N LEU A 3 5.33 28.03 -11.32
CA LEU A 3 5.09 26.61 -11.06
C LEU A 3 6.40 25.93 -10.67
N GLU A 4 7.06 26.44 -9.63
CA GLU A 4 8.27 25.86 -9.05
C GLU A 4 8.02 25.76 -7.54
N SER A 5 7.67 24.58 -7.01
CA SER A 5 7.82 24.23 -5.57
C SER A 5 7.11 22.91 -5.16
N VAL A 6 6.46 22.15 -6.04
CA VAL A 6 5.87 20.86 -5.59
C VAL A 6 6.93 19.73 -5.53
N GLY A 7 8.08 19.91 -6.19
CA GLY A 7 9.20 18.95 -6.20
C GLY A 7 10.10 18.92 -4.96
N PRO A 8 10.47 20.05 -4.32
CA PRO A 8 11.41 20.04 -3.19
C PRO A 8 10.76 19.73 -1.84
N LEU A 9 9.42 19.78 -1.76
CA LEU A 9 8.65 19.45 -0.55
C LEU A 9 8.75 17.97 -0.12
N VAL A 10 9.26 17.10 -0.98
CA VAL A 10 9.51 15.67 -0.67
C VAL A 10 10.99 15.42 -0.32
N LEU A 11 11.89 16.38 -0.57
CA LEU A 11 13.34 16.16 -0.65
C LEU A 11 14.17 17.02 0.32
N SER A 12 13.54 17.79 1.19
CA SER A 12 14.23 18.53 2.25
C SER A 12 13.57 18.25 3.60
N GLY A 13 14.15 17.34 4.39
CA GLY A 13 14.01 17.36 5.84
C GLY A 13 12.59 17.33 6.42
N ILE A 14 11.59 16.73 5.74
CA ILE A 14 10.40 16.20 6.43
C ILE A 14 10.79 14.87 7.12
N ASP A 15 11.90 14.90 7.84
CA ASP A 15 12.78 13.77 8.19
C ASP A 15 12.36 13.15 9.52
N GLY A 16 11.09 12.79 9.69
CA GLY A 16 10.57 12.28 10.97
C GLY A 16 10.53 13.32 12.10
N GLU A 17 11.43 14.30 12.14
CA GLU A 17 11.40 15.46 13.05
C GLU A 17 10.17 16.32 12.82
N THR A 18 9.78 16.57 11.57
CA THR A 18 8.52 17.26 11.26
C THR A 18 7.30 16.43 11.68
N TYR A 19 7.39 15.10 11.55
CA TYR A 19 6.33 14.19 12.02
C TYR A 19 6.30 14.11 13.56
N HIS A 20 7.45 14.23 14.23
CA HIS A 20 7.58 14.30 15.68
C HIS A 20 7.16 15.66 16.24
N SER A 21 7.35 16.75 15.48
CA SER A 21 6.99 18.11 15.88
C SER A 21 5.51 18.40 15.67
N LEU A 22 4.85 17.68 14.77
CA LEU A 22 3.41 17.74 14.58
C LEU A 22 2.69 17.19 15.83
N GLY A 23 1.64 17.88 16.25
CA GLY A 23 0.75 17.38 17.29
C GLY A 23 0.17 16.02 16.89
N ALA A 24 -0.11 15.15 17.86
CA ALA A 24 -0.65 13.81 17.58
C ALA A 24 -1.96 13.86 16.78
N LEU A 25 -2.77 14.92 16.97
CA LEU A 25 -3.98 15.17 16.21
C LEU A 25 -3.70 15.59 14.75
N GLU A 26 -2.66 16.40 14.52
CA GLU A 26 -2.29 16.85 13.17
C GLU A 26 -1.77 15.67 12.35
N ARG A 27 -0.93 14.81 12.95
CA ARG A 27 -0.50 13.54 12.33
C ARG A 27 -1.68 12.68 11.93
N ALA A 28 -2.62 12.47 12.85
CA ALA A 28 -3.83 11.69 12.61
C ALA A 28 -4.65 12.27 11.44
N GLY A 29 -4.83 13.60 11.42
CA GLY A 29 -5.52 14.30 10.34
C GLY A 29 -4.81 14.17 9.00
N VAL A 30 -3.50 14.39 8.95
CA VAL A 30 -2.70 14.26 7.72
C VAL A 30 -2.73 12.83 7.19
N GLN A 31 -2.56 11.82 8.05
CA GLN A 31 -2.61 10.42 7.63
C GLN A 31 -3.99 10.02 7.13
N PHE A 32 -5.07 10.49 7.77
CA PHE A 32 -6.43 10.27 7.30
C PHE A 32 -6.63 10.85 5.90
N VAL A 33 -6.33 12.14 5.71
CA VAL A 33 -6.56 12.84 4.43
C VAL A 33 -5.67 12.27 3.33
N ALA A 34 -4.37 12.09 3.60
CA ALA A 34 -3.43 11.55 2.64
C ALA A 34 -3.84 10.15 2.19
N THR A 35 -4.18 9.26 3.13
CA THR A 35 -4.62 7.90 2.79
C THR A 35 -5.91 7.92 1.98
N PHE A 36 -6.88 8.76 2.35
CA PHE A 36 -8.14 8.88 1.63
C PHE A 36 -7.94 9.34 0.18
N VAL A 37 -7.20 10.43 -0.02
CA VAL A 37 -6.93 10.99 -1.35
C VAL A 37 -6.13 10.00 -2.19
N VAL A 38 -5.05 9.44 -1.64
CA VAL A 38 -4.21 8.47 -2.38
C VAL A 38 -5.01 7.21 -2.71
N ALA A 39 -5.86 6.72 -1.80
CA ALA A 39 -6.71 5.56 -2.08
C ALA A 39 -7.67 5.82 -3.25
N LEU A 40 -8.32 6.99 -3.28
CA LEU A 40 -9.20 7.37 -4.39
C LEU A 40 -8.44 7.45 -5.71
N VAL A 41 -7.27 8.11 -5.71
CA VAL A 41 -6.43 8.24 -6.91
C VAL A 41 -5.94 6.87 -7.38
N VAL A 42 -5.39 6.05 -6.49
CA VAL A 42 -4.85 4.73 -6.82
C VAL A 42 -5.94 3.80 -7.34
N LEU A 43 -7.10 3.73 -6.68
CA LEU A 43 -8.20 2.90 -7.15
C LEU A 43 -8.83 3.42 -8.45
N GLY A 44 -8.83 4.75 -8.64
CA GLY A 44 -9.32 5.40 -9.85
C GLY A 44 -8.39 5.21 -11.06
N LEU A 45 -7.08 5.20 -10.85
CA LEU A 45 -6.08 4.98 -11.90
C LEU A 45 -5.86 3.50 -12.22
N LEU A 46 -5.81 2.64 -11.19
CA LEU A 46 -5.59 1.19 -11.35
C LEU A 46 -6.91 0.44 -11.45
N GLN A 47 -7.75 0.85 -12.41
CA GLN A 47 -9.06 0.22 -12.64
C GLN A 47 -8.89 -1.28 -12.91
N GLY A 48 -9.62 -2.11 -12.16
CA GLY A 48 -9.50 -3.57 -12.20
C GLY A 48 -8.41 -4.14 -11.29
N TYR A 49 -7.15 -3.68 -11.40
CA TYR A 49 -6.04 -4.19 -10.58
C TYR A 49 -6.19 -3.83 -9.10
N GLY A 50 -6.53 -2.57 -8.78
CA GLY A 50 -6.71 -2.11 -7.40
C GLY A 50 -7.76 -2.92 -6.63
N PRO A 51 -9.03 -3.00 -7.12
CA PRO A 51 -10.07 -3.81 -6.48
C PRO A 51 -9.71 -5.30 -6.36
N ARG A 52 -9.05 -5.89 -7.38
CA ARG A 52 -8.58 -7.28 -7.32
C ARG A 52 -7.54 -7.48 -6.23
N THR A 53 -6.58 -6.56 -6.11
CA THR A 53 -5.54 -6.58 -5.06
C THR A 53 -6.17 -6.48 -3.67
N VAL A 54 -7.11 -5.55 -3.47
CA VAL A 54 -7.85 -5.41 -2.19
C VAL A 54 -8.60 -6.70 -1.84
N THR A 55 -9.34 -7.26 -2.80
CA THR A 55 -10.11 -8.49 -2.61
C THR A 55 -9.21 -9.68 -2.29
N LYS A 56 -8.08 -9.81 -3.01
CA LYS A 56 -7.12 -10.90 -2.80
C LYS A 56 -6.45 -10.81 -1.43
N SER A 57 -6.09 -9.60 -1.01
CA SER A 57 -5.53 -9.32 0.31
C SER A 57 -6.50 -9.74 1.41
N ARG A 58 -7.77 -9.33 1.31
CA ARG A 58 -8.82 -9.70 2.28
C ARG A 58 -9.12 -11.20 2.33
N ARG A 59 -9.23 -11.88 1.18
CA ARG A 59 -9.62 -13.31 1.13
C ARG A 59 -8.51 -14.24 1.60
N SER A 60 -7.25 -13.81 1.55
CA SER A 60 -6.10 -14.68 1.80
C SER A 60 -4.97 -13.90 2.48
N PRO A 61 -5.21 -13.36 3.69
CA PRO A 61 -4.30 -12.44 4.35
C PRO A 61 -2.99 -13.11 4.78
N VAL A 62 -3.05 -14.38 5.23
CA VAL A 62 -1.86 -15.13 5.65
C VAL A 62 -0.91 -15.35 4.47
N ILE A 63 -1.41 -15.80 3.32
CA ILE A 63 -0.59 -16.01 2.12
C ILE A 63 -0.01 -14.69 1.62
N SER A 64 -0.83 -13.63 1.61
CA SER A 64 -0.36 -12.29 1.23
C SER A 64 0.70 -11.77 2.20
N LEU A 65 0.63 -12.06 3.50
CA LEU A 65 1.67 -11.67 4.45
C LEU A 65 2.97 -12.45 4.23
N CYS A 66 2.89 -13.77 4.05
CA CYS A 66 4.07 -14.63 3.85
C CYS A 66 4.85 -14.28 2.57
N ILE A 67 4.15 -13.88 1.50
CA ILE A 67 4.78 -13.40 0.26
C ILE A 67 5.18 -11.93 0.42
N GLY A 68 4.32 -11.14 1.05
CA GLY A 68 4.44 -9.70 1.12
C GLY A 68 5.58 -9.20 1.99
N LEU A 69 5.84 -9.82 3.14
CA LEU A 69 6.95 -9.44 4.02
C LEU A 69 8.32 -9.55 3.33
N PRO A 70 8.72 -10.70 2.74
CA PRO A 70 10.00 -10.78 2.05
C PRO A 70 10.04 -9.88 0.81
N SER A 71 8.95 -9.76 0.05
CA SER A 71 8.90 -8.85 -1.10
C SER A 71 9.00 -7.37 -0.72
N LEU A 72 8.36 -6.96 0.38
CA LEU A 72 8.46 -5.60 0.92
C LEU A 72 9.89 -5.32 1.37
N LEU A 73 10.54 -6.28 2.06
CA LEU A 73 11.93 -6.15 2.48
C LEU A 73 12.87 -5.96 1.29
N VAL A 74 12.71 -6.77 0.23
CA VAL A 74 13.48 -6.64 -1.01
C VAL A 74 13.24 -5.28 -1.65
N LEU A 75 11.97 -4.86 -1.78
CA LEU A 75 11.63 -3.59 -2.42
C LEU A 75 12.19 -2.39 -1.63
N ALA A 76 12.05 -2.40 -0.30
CA ALA A 76 12.62 -1.39 0.59
C ALA A 76 14.16 -1.39 0.52
N GLY A 77 14.79 -2.56 0.54
CA GLY A 77 16.23 -2.71 0.43
C GLY A 77 16.79 -2.19 -0.90
N VAL A 78 16.11 -2.50 -2.01
CA VAL A 78 16.46 -1.98 -3.34
C VAL A 78 16.31 -0.46 -3.40
N THR A 79 15.23 0.08 -2.83
CA THR A 79 14.99 1.53 -2.77
C THR A 79 16.08 2.24 -1.96
N ALA A 80 16.40 1.71 -0.78
CA ALA A 80 17.45 2.24 0.09
C ALA A 80 18.83 2.15 -0.56
N THR A 81 19.14 1.02 -1.21
CA THR A 81 20.40 0.85 -1.95
C THR A 81 20.48 1.83 -3.11
N GLY A 82 19.39 2.00 -3.87
CA GLY A 82 19.27 2.99 -4.92
C GLY A 82 19.59 4.39 -4.42
N TYR A 83 19.04 4.77 -3.26
CA TYR A 83 19.31 6.05 -2.63
C TYR A 83 20.80 6.25 -2.28
N LEU A 84 21.43 5.24 -1.68
CA LEU A 84 22.84 5.31 -1.27
C LEU A 84 23.83 5.48 -2.44
N ILE A 85 23.49 4.99 -3.63
CA ILE A 85 24.39 5.04 -4.79
C ILE A 85 24.22 6.30 -5.65
N ILE A 86 23.19 7.13 -5.42
CA ILE A 86 22.91 8.34 -6.21
C ILE A 86 24.10 9.31 -6.24
N GLY A 87 24.94 9.33 -5.19
CA GLY A 87 26.11 10.19 -5.10
C GLY A 87 27.29 9.83 -6.02
N THR A 88 27.19 8.79 -6.83
CA THR A 88 28.26 8.36 -7.76
C THR A 88 27.82 8.51 -9.21
N SER A 89 28.72 8.88 -10.14
CA SER A 89 28.36 9.16 -11.54
C SER A 89 27.66 7.99 -12.25
N LEU A 90 28.04 6.74 -11.93
CA LEU A 90 27.38 5.53 -12.46
C LEU A 90 26.13 5.17 -11.65
N GLY A 91 26.15 5.40 -10.33
CA GLY A 91 25.03 5.12 -9.44
C GLY A 91 23.89 6.11 -9.53
N THR A 92 24.07 7.33 -10.07
CA THR A 92 22.95 8.25 -10.32
C THR A 92 21.96 7.68 -11.33
N PHE A 93 22.45 7.07 -12.42
CA PHE A 93 21.59 6.50 -13.48
C PHE A 93 20.72 5.35 -12.95
N PHE A 94 21.32 4.41 -12.22
CA PHE A 94 20.57 3.28 -11.66
C PHE A 94 19.81 3.66 -10.39
N GLY A 95 20.43 4.44 -9.51
CA GLY A 95 19.88 4.84 -8.21
C GLY A 95 18.58 5.62 -8.32
N ILE A 96 18.49 6.59 -9.24
CA ILE A 96 17.25 7.34 -9.47
C ILE A 96 16.11 6.39 -9.89
N VAL A 97 16.37 5.48 -10.84
CA VAL A 97 15.35 4.53 -11.31
C VAL A 97 14.86 3.64 -10.17
N LEU A 98 15.78 3.09 -9.37
CA LEU A 98 15.44 2.24 -8.22
C LEU A 98 14.63 3.00 -7.17
N VAL A 99 15.00 4.25 -6.85
CA VAL A 99 14.29 5.09 -5.90
C VAL A 99 12.90 5.46 -6.40
N VAL A 100 12.77 5.85 -7.67
CA VAL A 100 11.47 6.19 -8.28
C VAL A 100 10.53 4.99 -8.26
N ILE A 101 11.03 3.80 -8.62
CA ILE A 101 10.23 2.57 -8.56
C ILE A 101 9.80 2.29 -7.11
N GLY A 102 10.72 2.39 -6.15
CA GLY A 102 10.43 2.19 -4.74
C GLY A 102 9.37 3.15 -4.19
N LEU A 103 9.60 4.45 -4.38
CA LEU A 103 8.74 5.53 -3.90
C LEU A 103 7.38 5.60 -4.61
N THR A 104 7.22 4.95 -5.76
CA THR A 104 5.91 4.83 -6.41
C THR A 104 5.21 3.55 -5.99
N VAL A 105 5.88 2.40 -6.04
CA VAL A 105 5.25 1.08 -5.83
C VAL A 105 4.90 0.85 -4.36
N ILE A 106 5.80 1.16 -3.42
CA ILE A 106 5.59 0.92 -1.98
C ILE A 106 4.32 1.65 -1.48
N PRO A 107 4.18 2.99 -1.62
CA PRO A 107 3.01 3.68 -1.06
C PRO A 107 1.71 3.26 -1.73
N ILE A 108 1.72 3.03 -3.05
CA ILE A 108 0.54 2.55 -3.78
C ILE A 108 0.05 1.21 -3.19
N LEU A 109 0.96 0.25 -3.03
CA LEU A 109 0.60 -1.07 -2.52
C LEU A 109 0.23 -1.02 -1.03
N THR A 110 0.94 -0.23 -0.22
CA THR A 110 0.59 -0.02 1.19
C THR A 110 -0.82 0.54 1.33
N VAL A 111 -1.20 1.54 0.54
CA VAL A 111 -2.56 2.10 0.57
C VAL A 111 -3.61 1.06 0.20
N LEU A 112 -3.37 0.23 -0.81
CA LEU A 112 -4.28 -0.89 -1.13
C LEU A 112 -4.38 -1.89 0.02
N GLY A 113 -3.29 -2.12 0.76
CA GLY A 113 -3.29 -2.91 1.99
C GLY A 113 -4.14 -2.29 3.10
N ILE A 114 -4.02 -0.97 3.32
CA ILE A 114 -4.84 -0.23 4.29
C ILE A 114 -6.33 -0.35 3.92
N VAL A 115 -6.66 -0.15 2.65
CA VAL A 115 -8.04 -0.31 2.14
C VAL A 115 -8.54 -1.74 2.36
N ALA A 116 -7.69 -2.75 2.18
CA ALA A 116 -8.07 -4.14 2.45
C ALA A 116 -8.36 -4.43 3.93
N ILE A 117 -7.57 -3.85 4.84
CA ILE A 117 -7.83 -3.92 6.28
C ILE A 117 -9.15 -3.23 6.60
N GLY A 118 -9.34 -1.99 6.14
CA GLY A 118 -10.58 -1.24 6.32
C GLY A 118 -11.80 -1.95 5.75
N HIS A 119 -11.66 -2.56 4.57
CA HIS A 119 -12.71 -3.34 3.93
C HIS A 119 -13.06 -4.60 4.72
N SER A 120 -12.07 -5.25 5.34
CA SER A 120 -12.30 -6.39 6.24
C SER A 120 -13.05 -5.99 7.51
N ILE A 121 -12.77 -4.80 8.06
CA ILE A 121 -13.48 -4.24 9.20
C ILE A 121 -14.92 -3.88 8.81
N ALA A 122 -15.12 -3.17 7.70
CA ALA A 122 -16.44 -2.78 7.20
C ALA A 122 -17.34 -4.00 6.91
N ALA A 123 -16.77 -5.07 6.36
CA ALA A 123 -17.49 -6.31 6.10
C ALA A 123 -18.01 -6.98 7.39
N ARG A 124 -17.30 -6.85 8.52
CA ARG A 124 -17.78 -7.36 9.83
C ARG A 124 -18.98 -6.59 10.38
N VAL A 125 -19.19 -5.36 9.92
CA VAL A 125 -20.33 -4.50 10.28
C VAL A 125 -21.47 -4.64 9.23
N GLY A 126 -21.36 -5.59 8.30
CA GLY A 126 -22.40 -5.87 7.30
C GLY A 126 -22.30 -5.04 6.02
N VAL A 127 -21.26 -4.21 5.85
CA VAL A 127 -21.07 -3.39 4.65
C VAL A 127 -19.90 -3.93 3.82
N ASP A 128 -20.20 -4.85 2.90
CA ASP A 128 -19.20 -5.42 1.98
C ASP A 128 -19.07 -4.60 0.69
N ARG A 129 -18.67 -3.32 0.81
CA ARG A 129 -18.44 -2.42 -0.32
C ARG A 129 -17.02 -1.85 -0.29
N LEU A 130 -16.41 -1.70 -1.46
CA LEU A 130 -15.03 -1.19 -1.58
C LEU A 130 -14.90 0.24 -1.04
N TRP A 131 -15.85 1.12 -1.33
CA TRP A 131 -15.84 2.51 -0.83
C TRP A 131 -15.91 2.59 0.70
N ALA A 132 -16.64 1.68 1.34
CA ALA A 132 -16.68 1.58 2.80
C ALA A 132 -15.31 1.17 3.35
N GLY A 133 -14.59 0.30 2.63
CA GLY A 133 -13.20 -0.04 2.92
C GLY A 133 -12.23 1.13 2.80
N VAL A 134 -12.43 2.02 1.81
CA VAL A 134 -11.62 3.24 1.66
C VAL A 134 -11.82 4.16 2.86
N ILE A 135 -13.07 4.42 3.26
CA ILE A 135 -13.38 5.27 4.41
C ILE A 135 -12.83 4.65 5.69
N ALA A 136 -13.17 3.38 5.97
CA ALA A 136 -12.73 2.69 7.18
C ALA A 136 -11.20 2.57 7.26
N GLY A 137 -10.53 2.29 6.13
CA GLY A 137 -9.08 2.23 6.05
C GLY A 137 -8.42 3.59 6.30
N SER A 138 -9.00 4.67 5.76
CA SER A 138 -8.50 6.03 5.99
C SER A 138 -8.67 6.44 7.45
N VAL A 139 -9.82 6.16 8.05
CA VAL A 139 -10.06 6.40 9.49
C VAL A 139 -9.06 5.61 10.33
N LEU A 140 -8.85 4.32 10.02
CA LEU A 140 -7.87 3.49 10.70
C LEU A 140 -6.46 4.08 10.57
N SER A 141 -6.07 4.53 9.37
CA SER A 141 -4.77 5.18 9.17
C SER A 141 -4.64 6.43 10.04
N GLY A 142 -5.67 7.27 10.11
CA GLY A 142 -5.64 8.44 10.98
C GLY A 142 -5.54 8.09 12.46
N LEU A 143 -6.31 7.11 12.93
CA LEU A 143 -6.25 6.64 14.33
C LEU A 143 -4.87 6.11 14.71
N VAL A 144 -4.21 5.46 13.78
CA VAL A 144 -2.85 4.95 14.01
C VAL A 144 -1.83 6.09 14.16
N GLY A 145 -2.09 7.28 13.59
CA GLY A 145 -1.24 8.47 13.68
C GLY A 145 -1.06 9.05 15.07
N PHE A 146 -1.87 8.64 16.05
CA PHE A 146 -1.68 9.01 17.44
C PHE A 146 -0.38 8.41 18.03
N SER A 147 0.08 7.27 17.52
CA SER A 147 1.30 6.59 17.99
C SER A 147 2.24 6.25 16.84
N ILE A 148 3.51 6.64 16.99
CA ILE A 148 4.55 6.35 15.99
C ILE A 148 4.76 4.84 15.86
N ALA A 149 4.81 4.12 16.99
CA ALA A 149 4.95 2.66 16.98
C ALA A 149 3.77 2.00 16.26
N ALA A 150 2.55 2.50 16.49
CA ALA A 150 1.38 2.01 15.77
C ALA A 150 1.47 2.33 14.27
N THR A 151 1.94 3.53 13.90
CA THR A 151 2.14 3.96 12.51
C THR A 151 3.07 3.01 11.77
N VAL A 152 4.24 2.71 12.36
CA VAL A 152 5.21 1.79 11.76
C VAL A 152 4.61 0.39 11.65
N ALA A 153 3.97 -0.11 12.70
CA ALA A 153 3.35 -1.44 12.68
C ALA A 153 2.26 -1.56 11.60
N ALA A 154 1.38 -0.55 11.49
CA ALA A 154 0.33 -0.53 10.48
C ALA A 154 0.90 -0.39 9.07
N ALA A 155 1.92 0.44 8.87
CA ALA A 155 2.57 0.61 7.58
C ALA A 155 3.25 -0.69 7.12
N VAL A 156 3.94 -1.39 8.01
CA VAL A 156 4.56 -2.70 7.70
C VAL A 156 3.49 -3.75 7.40
N LEU A 157 2.45 -3.82 8.22
CA LEU A 157 1.37 -4.80 8.03
C LEU A 157 0.60 -4.55 6.73
N ALA A 158 0.17 -3.31 6.49
CA ALA A 158 -0.54 -2.93 5.29
C ALA A 158 0.36 -3.03 4.05
N GLY A 159 1.63 -2.61 4.15
CA GLY A 159 2.63 -2.77 3.11
C GLY A 159 2.81 -4.23 2.72
N ALA A 160 3.03 -5.12 3.69
CA ALA A 160 3.14 -6.56 3.42
C ALA A 160 1.86 -7.12 2.78
N LEU A 161 0.69 -6.81 3.32
CA LEU A 161 -0.58 -7.26 2.76
C LEU A 161 -0.82 -6.78 1.34
N GLY A 162 -0.51 -5.51 1.07
CA GLY A 162 -0.64 -4.87 -0.23
C GLY A 162 0.34 -5.41 -1.26
N VAL A 163 1.62 -5.51 -0.88
CA VAL A 163 2.69 -6.04 -1.73
C VAL A 163 2.43 -7.50 -2.08
N GLY A 164 2.14 -8.34 -1.09
CA GLY A 164 1.89 -9.76 -1.34
C GLY A 164 0.64 -10.00 -2.19
N ALA A 165 -0.43 -9.24 -1.97
CA ALA A 165 -1.61 -9.31 -2.83
C ALA A 165 -1.31 -8.78 -4.25
N GLY A 166 -0.57 -7.69 -4.38
CA GLY A 166 -0.18 -7.10 -5.65
C GLY A 166 0.66 -8.06 -6.50
N VAL A 167 1.69 -8.66 -5.91
CA VAL A 167 2.51 -9.72 -6.54
C VAL A 167 1.61 -10.86 -7.03
N ARG A 168 0.68 -11.34 -6.22
CA ARG A 168 -0.24 -12.41 -6.61
C ARG A 168 -1.21 -12.01 -7.72
N VAL A 169 -1.59 -10.74 -7.82
CA VAL A 169 -2.45 -10.27 -8.92
C VAL A 169 -1.64 -10.13 -10.21
N LEU A 170 -0.40 -9.65 -10.13
CA LEU A 170 0.48 -9.48 -11.28
C LEU A 170 0.98 -10.81 -11.86
N PHE A 171 1.39 -11.74 -11.00
CA PHE A 171 1.94 -13.03 -11.41
C PHE A 171 0.91 -14.17 -11.41
N GLY A 172 -0.24 -13.98 -10.77
CA GLY A 172 -1.30 -14.99 -10.66
C GLY A 172 -2.40 -14.88 -11.73
N SER A 173 -2.31 -13.94 -12.67
CA SER A 173 -3.25 -13.83 -13.79
C SER A 173 -3.10 -14.92 -14.86
N GLY A 174 -2.23 -15.92 -14.65
CA GLY A 174 -1.96 -17.03 -15.56
C GLY A 174 -2.26 -18.44 -15.04
N SER A 175 -3.00 -18.60 -13.93
CA SER A 175 -3.36 -19.93 -13.40
C SER A 175 -4.79 -20.32 -13.80
N SER A 176 -4.86 -21.31 -14.69
CA SER A 176 -6.00 -22.08 -15.19
C SER A 176 -6.76 -22.88 -14.12
N THR A 177 -7.25 -22.21 -13.08
CA THR A 177 -8.23 -22.80 -12.16
C THR A 177 -9.30 -21.78 -11.79
N SER A 178 -10.08 -21.33 -12.77
CA SER A 178 -11.42 -20.84 -12.43
C SER A 178 -12.14 -21.94 -11.63
N PRO A 179 -12.90 -21.65 -10.56
CA PRO A 179 -13.76 -22.64 -9.91
C PRO A 179 -14.66 -23.40 -10.90
N ASP A 180 -14.98 -22.77 -12.04
CA ASP A 180 -15.72 -23.37 -13.14
C ASP A 180 -14.94 -24.47 -13.89
N GLU A 181 -13.61 -24.37 -13.93
CA GLU A 181 -12.69 -25.33 -14.59
C GLU A 181 -12.36 -26.54 -13.69
N ARG A 182 -12.74 -26.51 -12.40
CA ARG A 182 -12.62 -27.69 -11.54
C ARG A 182 -13.70 -28.70 -11.92
N THR A 183 -13.28 -29.91 -12.24
CA THR A 183 -14.13 -31.12 -12.37
C THR A 183 -14.63 -31.62 -11.01
N VAL A 184 -14.96 -30.70 -10.10
CA VAL A 184 -15.69 -31.04 -8.88
C VAL A 184 -17.19 -30.94 -9.16
N PRO A 185 -18.00 -31.89 -8.64
CA PRO A 185 -19.44 -31.84 -8.79
C PRO A 185 -20.01 -30.48 -8.34
N PRO A 186 -21.05 -29.95 -9.01
CA PRO A 186 -21.56 -28.60 -8.80
C PRO A 186 -21.95 -28.28 -7.34
N ALA A 187 -22.24 -29.30 -6.52
CA ALA A 187 -22.52 -29.15 -5.09
C ALA A 187 -21.30 -28.67 -4.26
N ASN A 188 -20.08 -28.78 -4.77
CA ASN A 188 -18.83 -28.43 -4.08
C ASN A 188 -18.10 -27.22 -4.69
N LYS A 189 -18.76 -26.45 -5.56
CA LYS A 189 -18.19 -25.26 -6.23
C LYS A 189 -18.35 -23.95 -5.43
N ILE A 190 -18.59 -24.04 -4.12
CA ILE A 190 -18.80 -22.89 -3.22
C ILE A 190 -17.47 -22.25 -2.82
#